data_AF-A0A7X9Q8U2-F1
#
_entry.id   AF-A0A7X9Q8U2-F1
#
_cell.length_a   1.000
_cell.length_b   1.000
_cell.length_c   1.000
_cell.angle_alpha   90.00
_cell.angle_beta   90.00
_cell.angle_gamma   90.00
#
_symmetry.space_group_name_H-M   'P 1'
#
loop_
_entity.id
_entity.type
_entity.pdbx_description
1 polymer ?
#
loop_
_entity_poly.entity_id
_entity_poly.type
_entity_poly.pdbx_seq_one_letter_code
_entity_poly.pdbx_strand_id
1 'polypeptide(L)'
;MDNIKKLYWKLKTGLKTFYWTGKSFLRRIYNLFKYTINMSPQTRQKIKIAKAKKKSIMSGDFSIIENIKPNKLEYIAEVLLKQNKSLSKSKNIKDVFGKVKVPVYIPLKLFYKNDKLYIISELEEDQIENIYSQKLYDIDSLKNNIDYYVMLIGKLNLDLNIIIKSLNDKKENIHTQIVPVKKEFKLDVVEGAKNIILGLRVKGSGIAAFDNISLLHKKSIIDFIRDYLNNKTTIVSNLYPSDENIYRNMFVHSRRMEYKNKGFEPNVLVVNYFSGFELRKFDGVNVLEVDEELLKEALNNVDKAKLCIHFLTENMWHGIKDNLNKLSLIVWIHGAEIQAWWRRAYLHETQEAIDAEKANFEKRKLFWKDILNNKNFENIHFVFVSNYLKNGAIEDYDINLPESNYSIINNYIDTNKFNYIKKPVEQRKKMLTIKSFATKTYANDITQKAIVELSKNKIFDDLEFAIYGDGARFEEDTKDLINFKNVSINRKFLTRDEIAALHKEYGVYIGTSRMDSQGVSRDEAMSSGLVPIANAVAAIPEFVDENCGILVDAEDYMGVADAIIKLYNEPELFEKLSQAAAERVRSQSGFEQTISKEIELIKSK
;
A
#
# COMPACT_ATOMS: atom_id res chain seq x y z
N MET A 1 -35.28 32.89 20.63
CA MET A 1 -36.19 33.54 19.66
C MET A 1 -36.16 35.07 19.73
N ASP A 2 -35.93 35.68 20.90
CA ASP A 2 -35.95 37.15 21.04
C ASP A 2 -34.77 37.89 20.38
N ASN A 3 -33.60 37.25 20.29
CA ASN A 3 -32.47 37.81 19.53
C ASN A 3 -32.74 37.85 18.01
N ILE A 4 -33.60 36.96 17.50
CA ILE A 4 -34.01 36.92 16.08
C ILE A 4 -35.02 38.05 15.78
N LYS A 5 -35.96 38.30 16.70
CA LYS A 5 -36.90 39.44 16.59
C LYS A 5 -36.18 40.79 16.66
N LYS A 6 -35.16 40.93 17.53
CA LYS A 6 -34.32 42.15 17.61
C LYS A 6 -33.51 42.40 16.34
N LEU A 7 -32.96 41.34 15.71
CA LEU A 7 -32.20 41.47 14.47
C LEU A 7 -33.10 41.81 13.27
N TYR A 8 -34.29 41.19 13.20
CA TYR A 8 -35.31 41.49 12.20
C TYR A 8 -35.78 42.95 12.26
N TRP A 9 -35.96 43.50 13.47
CA TRP A 9 -36.34 44.90 13.66
C TRP A 9 -35.23 45.88 13.26
N LYS A 10 -33.97 45.59 13.60
CA LYS A 10 -32.79 46.39 13.18
C LYS A 10 -32.60 46.39 11.65
N LEU A 11 -32.88 45.26 10.98
CA LEU A 11 -32.83 45.18 9.53
C LEU A 11 -33.97 45.97 8.88
N LYS A 12 -35.19 45.91 9.46
CA LYS A 12 -36.37 46.60 8.94
C LYS A 12 -36.28 48.13 9.06
N THR A 13 -35.63 48.66 10.10
CA THR A 13 -35.41 50.11 10.27
C THR A 13 -34.25 50.66 9.45
N GLY A 14 -33.22 49.85 9.15
CA GLY A 14 -32.11 50.22 8.25
C GLY A 14 -32.44 50.16 6.76
N LEU A 15 -33.59 49.59 6.37
CA LEU A 15 -33.99 49.34 4.97
C LEU A 15 -34.74 50.49 4.29
N LYS A 16 -34.86 51.67 4.92
CA LYS A 16 -35.48 52.85 4.28
C LYS A 16 -34.56 53.62 3.32
N THR A 17 -33.29 53.22 3.20
CA THR A 17 -32.34 53.80 2.25
C THR A 17 -31.49 52.69 1.66
N PHE A 18 -31.95 52.01 0.61
CA PHE A 18 -31.12 51.36 -0.43
C PHE A 18 -32.04 50.60 -1.41
N TYR A 19 -32.55 51.31 -2.41
CA TYR A 19 -33.16 50.70 -3.59
C TYR A 19 -32.07 50.43 -4.62
N TRP A 20 -31.63 49.16 -4.74
CA TRP A 20 -31.20 48.41 -5.95
C TRP A 20 -30.20 47.30 -5.59
N THR A 21 -30.39 46.10 -6.18
CA THR A 21 -29.62 44.83 -6.07
C THR A 21 -29.97 43.82 -4.95
N GLY A 22 -31.26 43.55 -4.72
CA GLY A 22 -31.75 42.66 -3.64
C GLY A 22 -31.70 41.13 -3.83
N LYS A 23 -31.36 40.56 -5.01
CA LYS A 23 -31.48 39.09 -5.23
C LYS A 23 -30.23 38.27 -4.89
N SER A 24 -29.01 38.79 -5.05
CA SER A 24 -27.78 38.01 -4.78
C SER A 24 -27.38 38.02 -3.30
N PHE A 25 -27.67 39.12 -2.59
CA PHE A 25 -27.35 39.31 -1.18
C PHE A 25 -28.24 38.46 -0.26
N LEU A 26 -29.55 38.43 -0.50
CA LEU A 26 -30.49 37.59 0.26
C LEU A 26 -30.26 36.09 0.02
N ARG A 27 -29.88 35.68 -1.20
CA ARG A 27 -29.48 34.28 -1.48
C ARG A 27 -28.18 33.89 -0.78
N ARG A 28 -27.23 34.82 -0.63
CA ARG A 28 -25.99 34.62 0.15
C ARG A 28 -26.27 34.51 1.65
N ILE A 29 -27.14 35.35 2.22
CA ILE A 29 -27.51 35.28 3.64
C ILE A 29 -28.32 34.01 3.94
N TYR A 30 -29.25 33.64 3.07
CA TYR A 30 -30.03 32.40 3.20
C TYR A 30 -29.14 31.15 3.13
N ASN A 31 -28.17 31.14 2.21
CA ASN A 31 -27.17 30.09 2.17
C ASN A 31 -26.33 30.09 3.45
N LEU A 32 -25.82 31.23 3.93
CA LEU A 32 -25.08 31.32 5.21
C LEU A 32 -25.88 30.77 6.42
N PHE A 33 -27.20 30.99 6.48
CA PHE A 33 -28.04 30.53 7.59
C PHE A 33 -28.35 29.02 7.52
N LYS A 34 -28.67 28.49 6.34
CA LYS A 34 -28.86 27.04 6.12
C LYS A 34 -27.57 26.26 6.36
N TYR A 35 -26.43 26.93 6.18
CA TYR A 35 -25.07 26.42 6.32
C TYR A 35 -24.66 26.12 7.76
N THR A 36 -24.94 27.02 8.71
CA THR A 36 -24.58 26.83 10.14
C THR A 36 -25.26 25.64 10.82
N ILE A 37 -26.37 25.14 10.26
CA ILE A 37 -27.23 24.15 10.92
C ILE A 37 -26.92 22.71 10.44
N ASN A 38 -26.41 22.52 9.21
CA ASN A 38 -26.29 21.19 8.56
C ASN A 38 -24.86 20.66 8.33
N MET A 39 -23.82 21.27 8.91
CA MET A 39 -22.44 20.75 8.75
C MET A 39 -22.22 19.43 9.49
N SER A 40 -21.63 18.44 8.82
CA SER A 40 -21.24 17.17 9.44
C SER A 40 -20.22 17.39 10.59
N PRO A 41 -20.20 16.52 11.62
CA PRO A 41 -19.19 16.58 12.68
C PRO A 41 -17.75 16.56 12.15
N GLN A 42 -17.48 15.78 11.10
CA GLN A 42 -16.18 15.66 10.46
C GLN A 42 -15.76 16.97 9.79
N THR A 43 -16.68 17.63 9.08
CA THR A 43 -16.44 18.93 8.42
C THR A 43 -16.13 20.01 9.46
N ARG A 44 -16.88 20.04 10.58
CA ARG A 44 -16.62 20.98 11.69
C ARG A 44 -15.23 20.75 12.31
N GLN A 45 -14.82 19.49 12.46
CA GLN A 45 -13.50 19.14 13.00
C GLN A 45 -12.37 19.56 12.06
N LYS A 46 -12.48 19.29 10.75
CA LYS A 46 -11.49 19.74 9.74
C LYS A 46 -11.31 21.26 9.74
N ILE A 47 -12.39 22.02 9.82
CA ILE A 47 -12.34 23.49 9.87
C ILE A 47 -11.74 24.00 11.18
N LYS A 48 -12.06 23.38 12.31
CA LYS A 48 -11.44 23.72 13.61
C LYS A 48 -9.93 23.50 13.56
N ILE A 49 -9.47 22.39 12.95
CA ILE A 49 -8.06 22.09 12.73
C ILE A 49 -7.43 23.13 11.79
N ALA A 50 -8.06 23.43 10.65
CA ALA A 50 -7.56 24.42 9.68
C ALA A 50 -7.40 25.82 10.32
N LYS A 51 -8.37 26.26 11.14
CA LYS A 51 -8.31 27.51 11.90
C LYS A 51 -7.18 27.53 12.92
N ALA A 52 -6.99 26.44 13.67
CA ALA A 52 -5.90 26.31 14.64
C ALA A 52 -4.53 26.38 13.95
N LYS A 53 -4.35 25.64 12.85
CA LYS A 53 -3.12 25.65 12.04
C LYS A 53 -2.85 27.03 11.42
N LYS A 54 -3.88 27.70 10.90
CA LYS A 54 -3.78 29.07 10.38
C LYS A 54 -3.30 30.06 11.43
N LYS A 55 -3.83 29.97 12.66
CA LYS A 55 -3.43 30.87 13.75
C LYS A 55 -1.93 30.75 14.05
N SER A 56 -1.42 29.51 14.13
CA SER A 56 0.02 29.23 14.34
C SER A 56 0.88 29.75 13.16
N ILE A 57 0.48 29.47 11.92
CA ILE A 57 1.19 29.95 10.72
C ILE A 57 1.20 31.49 10.64
N MET A 58 0.08 32.14 10.97
CA MET A 58 0.00 33.62 11.00
C MET A 58 0.78 34.24 12.16
N SER A 59 1.02 33.51 13.26
CA SER A 59 1.93 33.94 14.33
C SER A 59 3.41 33.65 14.03
N GLY A 60 3.72 33.16 12.83
CA GLY A 60 5.11 32.91 12.41
C GLY A 60 5.64 31.51 12.76
N ASP A 61 4.80 30.63 13.30
CA ASP A 61 5.13 29.23 13.58
C ASP A 61 4.81 28.36 12.36
N PHE A 62 5.85 27.94 11.65
CA PHE A 62 5.76 27.11 10.44
C PHE A 62 6.04 25.64 10.71
N SER A 63 6.29 25.24 11.97
CA SER A 63 6.57 23.85 12.36
C SER A 63 5.44 22.90 11.95
N ILE A 64 4.20 23.39 11.95
CA ILE A 64 3.01 22.66 11.50
C ILE A 64 3.13 22.24 10.02
N ILE A 65 3.78 23.05 9.17
CA ILE A 65 4.02 22.75 7.76
C ILE A 65 5.27 21.89 7.59
N GLU A 66 6.29 22.07 8.44
CA GLU A 66 7.45 21.18 8.49
C GLU A 66 7.03 19.73 8.76
N ASN A 67 6.03 19.55 9.63
CA ASN A 67 5.39 18.27 9.92
C ASN A 67 4.48 17.74 8.80
N ILE A 68 4.14 18.55 7.78
CA ILE A 68 3.48 18.04 6.57
C ILE A 68 4.56 17.42 5.68
N LYS A 69 4.35 16.18 5.26
CA LYS A 69 5.28 15.50 4.34
C LYS A 69 5.33 16.25 3.00
N PRO A 70 6.51 16.34 2.34
CA PRO A 70 6.59 16.69 0.93
C PRO A 70 5.52 15.95 0.15
N ASN A 71 4.90 16.63 -0.81
CA ASN A 71 4.10 15.94 -1.78
C ASN A 71 5.04 15.02 -2.57
N LYS A 72 4.48 13.91 -3.05
CA LYS A 72 5.18 12.85 -3.78
C LYS A 72 5.94 13.35 -5.03
N LEU A 73 5.74 14.62 -5.42
CA LEU A 73 6.17 15.25 -6.66
C LEU A 73 7.47 16.07 -6.51
N GLU A 74 7.83 16.49 -5.28
CA GLU A 74 9.05 17.27 -5.00
C GLU A 74 10.32 16.46 -5.33
N TYR A 75 10.37 15.20 -4.90
CA TYR A 75 11.52 14.31 -5.16
C TYR A 75 11.70 13.97 -6.65
N ILE A 76 10.60 13.70 -7.35
CA ILE A 76 10.59 13.44 -8.80
C ILE A 76 11.18 14.61 -9.58
N ALA A 77 10.70 15.82 -9.28
CA ALA A 77 11.12 17.00 -10.02
C ALA A 77 12.61 17.29 -9.81
N GLU A 78 13.14 17.13 -8.60
CA GLU A 78 14.58 17.28 -8.35
C GLU A 78 15.42 16.32 -9.19
N VAL A 79 14.95 15.08 -9.40
CA VAL A 79 15.66 14.07 -10.18
C VAL A 79 15.52 14.33 -11.69
N LEU A 80 14.29 14.54 -12.17
CA LEU A 80 14.01 14.75 -13.60
C LEU A 80 14.56 16.06 -14.14
N LEU A 81 14.45 17.16 -13.38
CA LEU A 81 14.99 18.46 -13.77
C LEU A 81 16.52 18.45 -13.86
N LYS A 82 17.20 17.58 -13.09
CA LYS A 82 18.65 17.40 -13.19
C LYS A 82 19.05 16.65 -14.45
N GLN A 83 18.26 15.66 -14.87
CA GLN A 83 18.60 14.76 -15.98
C GLN A 83 18.22 15.31 -17.36
N ASN A 84 17.08 16.01 -17.50
CA ASN A 84 16.51 16.35 -18.82
C ASN A 84 16.09 17.83 -18.94
N LYS A 85 17.02 18.77 -18.68
CA LYS A 85 16.77 20.22 -18.70
C LYS A 85 16.10 20.75 -19.98
N SER A 86 16.34 20.14 -21.15
CA SER A 86 15.79 20.58 -22.43
C SER A 86 14.31 20.21 -22.64
N LEU A 87 13.82 19.18 -21.94
CA LEU A 87 12.45 18.63 -22.10
C LEU A 87 11.54 18.95 -20.90
N SER A 88 12.06 19.66 -19.91
CA SER A 88 11.34 20.09 -18.72
C SER A 88 11.35 21.61 -18.58
N LYS A 89 10.19 22.23 -18.35
CA LYS A 89 10.09 23.66 -18.02
C LYS A 89 9.59 23.80 -16.59
N SER A 90 10.46 24.20 -15.67
CA SER A 90 10.10 24.56 -14.29
C SER A 90 10.04 26.08 -14.13
N LYS A 91 9.03 26.57 -13.43
CA LYS A 91 8.92 27.98 -13.04
C LYS A 91 8.68 28.08 -11.55
N ASN A 92 9.32 29.07 -10.93
CA ASN A 92 9.06 29.40 -9.54
C ASN A 92 7.57 29.76 -9.38
N ILE A 93 6.92 29.22 -8.35
CA ILE A 93 5.49 29.40 -8.15
C ILE A 93 5.11 30.87 -7.98
N LYS A 94 6.03 31.69 -7.43
CA LYS A 94 5.89 33.14 -7.27
C LYS A 94 5.86 33.86 -8.62
N ASP A 95 6.55 33.36 -9.63
CA ASP A 95 6.49 33.96 -10.98
C ASP A 95 5.15 33.69 -11.68
N VAL A 96 4.44 32.64 -11.25
CA VAL A 96 3.15 32.24 -11.82
C VAL A 96 2.00 32.88 -11.06
N PHE A 97 1.99 32.77 -9.73
CA PHE A 97 0.87 33.18 -8.89
C PHE A 97 1.20 34.42 -8.00
N GLY A 98 2.40 34.99 -8.05
CA GLY A 98 2.92 35.99 -7.09
C GLY A 98 2.05 37.22 -6.88
N LYS A 99 1.30 37.63 -7.91
CA LYS A 99 0.46 38.84 -7.91
C LYS A 99 -1.02 38.56 -7.68
N VAL A 100 -1.38 37.29 -7.47
CA VAL A 100 -2.76 36.86 -7.31
C VAL A 100 -3.30 37.34 -5.97
N LYS A 101 -4.48 37.96 -6.01
CA LYS A 101 -5.21 38.43 -4.83
C LYS A 101 -6.50 37.66 -4.71
N VAL A 102 -6.76 37.12 -3.51
CA VAL A 102 -8.06 36.54 -3.17
C VAL A 102 -8.87 37.59 -2.41
N PRO A 103 -10.12 37.86 -2.81
CA PRO A 103 -10.99 38.79 -2.09
C PRO A 103 -11.12 38.44 -0.62
N VAL A 104 -11.12 39.45 0.26
CA VAL A 104 -11.09 39.31 1.73
C VAL A 104 -12.26 38.47 2.27
N TYR A 105 -13.40 38.43 1.56
CA TYR A 105 -14.59 37.69 1.97
C TYR A 105 -14.53 36.18 1.65
N ILE A 106 -13.59 35.72 0.83
CA ILE A 106 -13.41 34.30 0.55
C ILE A 106 -12.56 33.70 1.67
N PRO A 107 -12.97 32.57 2.30
CA PRO A 107 -12.23 31.95 3.40
C PRO A 107 -11.00 31.17 2.89
N LEU A 108 -10.17 31.85 2.10
CA LEU A 108 -9.00 31.32 1.41
C LEU A 108 -7.91 32.39 1.44
N LYS A 109 -6.75 32.06 2.00
CA LYS A 109 -5.61 32.98 2.10
C LYS A 109 -4.43 32.46 1.29
N LEU A 110 -3.80 33.37 0.54
CA LEU A 110 -2.55 33.14 -0.15
C LEU A 110 -1.51 34.11 0.39
N PHE A 111 -0.30 33.63 0.64
CA PHE A 111 0.82 34.48 0.97
C PHE A 111 2.14 33.82 0.56
N TYR A 112 3.19 34.64 0.47
CA TYR A 112 4.51 34.23 0.02
C TYR A 112 5.54 34.36 1.14
N LYS A 113 6.36 33.33 1.33
CA LYS A 113 7.52 33.37 2.23
C LYS A 113 8.61 32.45 1.69
N ASN A 114 9.86 32.91 1.68
CA ASN A 114 11.03 32.16 1.18
C ASN A 114 10.80 31.57 -0.23
N ASP A 115 10.20 32.36 -1.12
CA ASP A 115 9.82 31.98 -2.49
C ASP A 115 8.86 30.79 -2.63
N LYS A 116 8.19 30.42 -1.53
CA LYS A 116 7.08 29.46 -1.51
C LYS A 116 5.72 30.16 -1.49
N LEU A 117 4.75 29.61 -2.21
CA LEU A 117 3.33 29.98 -2.11
C LEU A 117 2.66 29.14 -1.03
N TYR A 118 2.09 29.78 -0.03
CA TYR A 118 1.25 29.15 0.96
C TYR A 118 -0.23 29.38 0.65
N ILE A 119 -1.02 28.31 0.70
CA ILE A 119 -2.48 28.33 0.54
C ILE A 119 -3.09 27.78 1.84
N ILE A 120 -3.95 28.58 2.46
CA ILE A 120 -4.73 28.17 3.62
C ILE A 120 -6.20 28.29 3.25
N SER A 121 -6.87 27.15 3.16
CA SER A 121 -8.30 27.08 2.86
C SER A 121 -9.08 26.74 4.13
N GLU A 122 -10.06 27.58 4.43
CA GLU A 122 -11.16 27.30 5.36
C GLU A 122 -12.47 27.10 4.59
N LEU A 123 -12.38 26.73 3.31
CA LEU A 123 -13.55 26.36 2.53
C LEU A 123 -14.18 25.10 3.12
N GLU A 124 -15.46 24.99 2.87
CA GLU A 124 -16.29 23.88 3.27
C GLU A 124 -16.07 22.68 2.34
N GLU A 125 -16.39 21.47 2.80
CA GLU A 125 -15.94 20.22 2.15
C GLU A 125 -16.25 20.16 0.65
N ASP A 126 -17.41 20.67 0.23
CA ASP A 126 -17.80 20.75 -1.18
C ASP A 126 -17.70 22.14 -1.82
N GLN A 127 -17.25 23.15 -1.05
CA GLN A 127 -17.02 24.48 -1.60
C GLN A 127 -15.73 24.50 -2.41
N ILE A 128 -15.82 25.13 -3.58
CA ILE A 128 -14.76 25.22 -4.56
C ILE A 128 -14.47 26.67 -4.86
N GLU A 129 -13.20 27.04 -4.85
CA GLU A 129 -12.74 28.36 -5.29
C GLU A 129 -11.65 28.22 -6.34
N ASN A 130 -11.78 29.00 -7.40
CA ASN A 130 -10.87 29.00 -8.52
C ASN A 130 -10.03 30.27 -8.49
N ILE A 131 -8.72 30.11 -8.46
CA ILE A 131 -7.75 31.19 -8.41
C ILE A 131 -6.94 31.16 -9.69
N TYR A 132 -6.87 32.26 -10.43
CA TYR A 132 -6.13 32.30 -11.69
C TYR A 132 -4.84 33.11 -11.55
N SER A 133 -3.78 32.62 -12.19
CA SER A 133 -2.55 33.39 -12.43
C SER A 133 -2.85 34.65 -13.24
N GLN A 134 -1.98 35.65 -13.19
CA GLN A 134 -2.11 36.85 -14.03
C GLN A 134 -1.28 36.76 -15.32
N LYS A 135 -0.44 35.73 -15.43
CA LYS A 135 0.50 35.55 -16.53
C LYS A 135 -0.14 34.69 -17.61
N LEU A 136 -0.10 35.18 -18.85
CA LEU A 136 -0.46 34.42 -20.04
C LEU A 136 0.79 33.72 -20.57
N TYR A 137 0.63 32.47 -20.99
CA TYR A 137 1.69 31.70 -21.63
C TYR A 137 1.31 31.46 -23.08
N ASP A 138 2.26 31.73 -23.98
CA ASP A 138 2.07 31.49 -25.40
C ASP A 138 2.03 29.98 -25.71
N ILE A 139 0.97 29.57 -26.41
CA ILE A 139 0.76 28.17 -26.78
C ILE A 139 1.62 27.74 -27.95
N ASP A 140 2.16 28.68 -28.75
CA ASP A 140 3.01 28.40 -29.92
C ASP A 140 4.27 27.63 -29.51
N SER A 141 4.75 27.84 -28.28
CA SER A 141 5.88 27.11 -27.69
C SER A 141 5.56 25.71 -27.15
N LEU A 142 4.28 25.30 -27.23
CA LEU A 142 3.71 24.04 -26.73
C LEU A 142 2.93 23.28 -27.81
N LYS A 143 2.74 23.88 -29.00
CA LYS A 143 2.11 23.26 -30.18
C LYS A 143 2.91 22.02 -30.58
N ASN A 144 2.32 20.83 -30.44
CA ASN A 144 2.69 19.58 -31.14
C ASN A 144 1.87 18.34 -30.69
N ASN A 145 0.67 18.47 -30.09
CA ASN A 145 -0.07 17.31 -29.55
C ASN A 145 0.78 16.42 -28.62
N ILE A 146 1.53 17.05 -27.71
CA ILE A 146 2.43 16.38 -26.79
C ILE A 146 1.72 16.12 -25.45
N ASP A 147 1.96 14.94 -24.87
CA ASP A 147 1.52 14.61 -23.51
C ASP A 147 2.42 15.27 -22.46
N TYR A 148 1.82 16.03 -21.54
CA TYR A 148 2.53 16.81 -20.52
C TYR A 148 2.07 16.45 -19.11
N TYR A 149 3.01 16.39 -18.18
CA TYR A 149 2.71 16.26 -16.76
C TYR A 149 2.91 17.62 -16.11
N VAL A 150 1.87 18.14 -15.47
CA VAL A 150 2.02 19.33 -14.61
C VAL A 150 2.16 18.88 -13.19
N MET A 151 3.27 19.28 -12.59
CA MET A 151 3.62 18.94 -11.24
C MET A 151 3.72 20.21 -10.41
N LEU A 152 2.90 20.31 -9.37
CA LEU A 152 3.15 21.25 -8.28
C LEU A 152 4.10 20.58 -7.29
N ILE A 153 5.18 21.27 -6.95
CA ILE A 153 6.22 20.79 -6.05
C ILE A 153 6.04 21.47 -4.70
N GLY A 154 5.84 20.71 -3.61
CA GLY A 154 5.72 21.26 -2.25
C GLY A 154 4.90 20.37 -1.31
N LYS A 155 4.27 20.88 -0.26
CA LYS A 155 3.58 20.10 0.79
C LYS A 155 2.06 20.31 0.73
N LEU A 156 1.26 19.24 0.75
CA LEU A 156 -0.21 19.34 0.52
C LEU A 156 -1.04 18.48 1.48
N ASN A 157 -2.02 19.09 2.15
CA ASN A 157 -3.15 18.46 2.81
C ASN A 157 -4.44 19.23 2.48
N LEU A 158 -4.70 19.41 1.19
CA LEU A 158 -5.80 20.19 0.62
C LEU A 158 -6.16 19.56 -0.73
N ASP A 159 -7.45 19.46 -1.06
CA ASP A 159 -7.88 19.02 -2.38
C ASP A 159 -7.66 20.16 -3.39
N LEU A 160 -6.75 19.91 -4.33
CA LEU A 160 -6.25 20.91 -5.25
C LEU A 160 -6.17 20.32 -6.66
N ASN A 161 -6.77 21.02 -7.62
CA ASN A 161 -6.62 20.74 -9.05
C ASN A 161 -6.01 21.96 -9.75
N ILE A 162 -5.37 21.73 -10.89
CA ILE A 162 -4.88 22.76 -11.79
C ILE A 162 -5.95 23.03 -12.83
N ILE A 163 -6.24 24.29 -13.09
CA ILE A 163 -7.14 24.73 -14.15
C ILE A 163 -6.28 25.30 -15.27
N ILE A 164 -6.54 24.91 -16.50
CA ILE A 164 -5.87 25.45 -17.67
C ILE A 164 -6.97 25.99 -18.58
N LYS A 165 -6.98 27.30 -18.80
CA LYS A 165 -7.91 27.93 -19.74
C LYS A 165 -7.17 28.32 -21.00
N SER A 166 -7.69 27.90 -22.15
CA SER A 166 -7.19 28.28 -23.48
C SER A 166 -7.93 29.53 -23.94
N LEU A 167 -7.17 30.54 -24.35
CA LEU A 167 -7.67 31.86 -24.74
C LEU A 167 -7.40 32.10 -26.23
N ASN A 168 -8.37 32.70 -26.94
CA ASN A 168 -8.21 33.14 -28.33
C ASN A 168 -7.43 34.47 -28.45
N ASP A 169 -7.25 34.99 -29.67
CA ASP A 169 -6.58 36.28 -29.94
C ASP A 169 -7.25 37.46 -29.20
N LYS A 170 -8.55 37.36 -28.90
CA LYS A 170 -9.32 38.37 -28.14
C LYS A 170 -9.26 38.17 -26.63
N LYS A 171 -8.45 37.21 -26.14
CA LYS A 171 -8.33 36.80 -24.73
C LYS A 171 -9.61 36.22 -24.13
N GLU A 172 -10.52 35.74 -24.97
CA GLU A 172 -11.74 35.07 -24.54
C GLU A 172 -11.45 33.60 -24.28
N ASN A 173 -12.03 33.05 -23.21
CA ASN A 173 -11.89 31.64 -22.87
C ASN A 173 -12.66 30.76 -23.85
N ILE A 174 -11.96 29.94 -24.62
CA ILE A 174 -12.55 29.02 -25.60
C ILE A 174 -12.53 27.56 -25.14
N HIS A 175 -11.70 27.22 -24.15
CA HIS A 175 -11.65 25.87 -23.58
C HIS A 175 -11.13 25.89 -22.14
N THR A 176 -11.62 24.98 -21.30
CA THR A 176 -11.15 24.84 -19.91
C THR A 176 -10.93 23.39 -19.56
N GLN A 177 -9.69 23.08 -19.20
CA GLN A 177 -9.26 21.78 -18.73
C GLN A 177 -8.99 21.84 -17.21
N ILE A 178 -9.42 20.82 -16.47
CA ILE A 178 -9.17 20.71 -15.03
C ILE A 178 -8.45 19.40 -14.77
N VAL A 179 -7.25 19.49 -14.18
CA VAL A 179 -6.36 18.36 -14.01
C VAL A 179 -6.01 18.19 -12.53
N PRO A 180 -6.15 16.99 -11.95
CA PRO A 180 -5.61 16.73 -10.62
C PRO A 180 -4.09 16.91 -10.59
N VAL A 181 -3.57 17.54 -9.54
CA VAL A 181 -2.14 17.87 -9.38
C VAL A 181 -1.18 16.66 -9.51
N LYS A 182 -1.72 15.43 -9.39
CA LYS A 182 -0.97 14.16 -9.38
C LYS A 182 -1.32 13.24 -10.56
N LYS A 183 -1.95 13.73 -11.62
CA LYS A 183 -2.30 12.91 -12.79
C LYS A 183 -1.64 13.44 -14.04
N GLU A 184 -1.27 12.50 -14.90
CA GLU A 184 -0.93 12.80 -16.29
C GLU A 184 -2.11 13.46 -16.99
N PHE A 185 -1.82 14.33 -17.95
CA PHE A 185 -2.86 14.82 -18.84
C PHE A 185 -2.28 15.17 -20.20
N LYS A 186 -3.12 15.04 -21.20
CA LYS A 186 -2.84 15.64 -22.49
C LYS A 186 -3.27 17.09 -22.43
N LEU A 187 -2.36 18.04 -22.70
CA LEU A 187 -2.76 19.44 -22.78
C LEU A 187 -3.67 19.61 -24.01
N ASP A 188 -4.92 20.04 -23.78
CA ASP A 188 -5.88 20.26 -24.85
C ASP A 188 -5.52 21.56 -25.61
N VAL A 189 -4.77 21.42 -26.70
CA VAL A 189 -4.47 22.53 -27.63
C VAL A 189 -5.63 22.65 -28.62
N VAL A 190 -6.57 23.54 -28.31
CA VAL A 190 -7.78 23.76 -29.11
C VAL A 190 -7.49 24.71 -30.28
N GLU A 191 -8.09 24.45 -31.44
CA GLU A 191 -7.96 25.33 -32.61
C GLU A 191 -8.39 26.77 -32.25
N GLY A 192 -7.62 27.76 -32.71
CA GLY A 192 -7.83 29.16 -32.36
C GLY A 192 -7.31 29.59 -30.99
N ALA A 193 -6.76 28.68 -30.17
CA ALA A 193 -6.06 29.04 -28.94
C ALA A 193 -4.70 29.71 -29.24
N LYS A 194 -4.41 30.77 -28.50
CA LYS A 194 -3.17 31.56 -28.61
C LYS A 194 -2.41 31.59 -27.29
N ASN A 195 -3.14 31.67 -26.19
CA ASN A 195 -2.55 31.68 -24.86
C ASN A 195 -3.23 30.67 -23.94
N ILE A 196 -2.51 30.24 -22.91
CA ILE A 196 -3.08 29.57 -21.75
C ILE A 196 -2.91 30.43 -20.50
N ILE A 197 -3.88 30.34 -19.60
CA ILE A 197 -3.82 30.89 -18.25
C ILE A 197 -4.01 29.75 -17.23
N LEU A 198 -3.08 29.67 -16.29
CA LEU A 198 -3.09 28.64 -15.25
C LEU A 198 -3.94 29.12 -14.07
N GLY A 199 -4.63 28.19 -13.42
CA GLY A 199 -5.37 28.42 -12.20
C GLY A 199 -5.26 27.25 -11.22
N LEU A 200 -5.67 27.49 -10.00
CA LEU A 200 -5.79 26.52 -8.92
C LEU A 200 -7.25 26.42 -8.51
N ARG A 201 -7.81 25.22 -8.58
CA ARG A 201 -9.14 24.88 -8.08
C ARG A 201 -8.98 24.26 -6.69
N VAL A 202 -9.29 25.04 -5.67
CA VAL A 202 -9.20 24.64 -4.26
C VAL A 202 -10.56 24.10 -3.83
N LYS A 203 -10.61 22.89 -3.27
CA LYS A 203 -11.82 22.30 -2.68
C LYS A 203 -11.60 21.98 -1.20
N GLY A 204 -12.56 22.32 -0.35
CA GLY A 204 -12.50 21.98 1.07
C GLY A 204 -11.45 22.74 1.87
N SER A 205 -11.35 22.39 3.16
CA SER A 205 -10.41 23.00 4.09
C SER A 205 -9.09 22.24 4.11
N GLY A 206 -7.99 22.96 4.33
CA GLY A 206 -6.67 22.37 4.26
C GLY A 206 -5.56 23.40 4.07
N ILE A 207 -4.33 22.90 3.96
CA ILE A 207 -3.13 23.72 3.81
C ILE A 207 -2.26 23.14 2.70
N ALA A 208 -1.72 24.03 1.88
CA ALA A 208 -0.71 23.70 0.89
C ALA A 208 0.45 24.70 0.96
N ALA A 209 1.66 24.24 0.66
CA ALA A 209 2.83 25.06 0.40
C ALA A 209 3.48 24.58 -0.89
N PHE A 210 3.82 25.47 -1.82
CA PHE A 210 4.43 25.11 -3.09
C PHE A 210 5.68 25.93 -3.36
N ASP A 211 6.63 25.34 -4.06
CA ASP A 211 7.90 25.97 -4.42
C ASP A 211 7.91 26.28 -5.93
N ASN A 212 7.50 25.30 -6.73
CA ASN A 212 7.58 25.36 -8.18
C ASN A 212 6.37 24.69 -8.85
N ILE A 213 6.12 25.09 -10.09
CA ILE A 213 5.25 24.37 -11.03
C ILE A 213 6.10 23.93 -12.22
N SER A 214 6.09 22.64 -12.52
CA SER A 214 6.84 22.04 -13.62
C SER A 214 5.92 21.46 -14.67
N LEU A 215 6.25 21.69 -15.93
CA LEU A 215 5.72 20.99 -17.09
C LEU A 215 6.79 20.00 -17.55
N LEU A 216 6.50 18.71 -17.46
CA LEU A 216 7.37 17.63 -17.90
C LEU A 216 6.79 16.98 -19.15
N HIS A 217 7.62 16.78 -20.16
CA HIS A 217 7.23 16.03 -21.34
C HIS A 217 7.14 14.52 -21.01
N LYS A 218 6.11 13.79 -21.50
CA LYS A 218 5.96 12.33 -21.28
C LYS A 218 7.24 11.56 -21.61
N LYS A 219 7.87 11.84 -22.76
CA LYS A 219 9.22 11.35 -23.11
C LYS A 219 10.27 11.44 -21.99
N SER A 220 10.33 12.52 -21.21
CA SER A 220 11.29 12.62 -20.10
C SER A 220 11.01 11.64 -18.96
N ILE A 221 9.74 11.31 -18.75
CA ILE A 221 9.31 10.30 -17.79
C ILE A 221 9.65 8.92 -18.33
N ILE A 222 9.36 8.64 -19.60
CA ILE A 222 9.72 7.39 -20.27
C ILE A 222 11.24 7.17 -20.22
N ASP A 223 12.03 8.18 -20.58
CA ASP A 223 13.50 8.14 -20.54
C ASP A 223 14.01 7.87 -19.11
N PHE A 224 13.38 8.49 -18.09
CA PHE A 224 13.72 8.22 -16.70
C PHE A 224 13.40 6.79 -16.27
N ILE A 225 12.20 6.28 -16.59
CA ILE A 225 11.81 4.91 -16.28
C ILE A 225 12.75 3.94 -17.00
N ARG A 226 13.09 4.20 -18.28
CA ARG A 226 14.08 3.43 -19.04
C ARG A 226 15.40 3.42 -18.30
N ASP A 227 15.97 4.57 -17.92
CA ASP A 227 17.26 4.66 -17.25
C ASP A 227 17.25 4.01 -15.86
N TYR A 228 16.10 4.02 -15.19
CA TYR A 228 15.86 3.33 -13.93
C TYR A 228 15.90 1.79 -14.10
N LEU A 229 15.57 1.27 -15.28
CA LEU A 229 15.56 -0.17 -15.59
C LEU A 229 16.81 -0.64 -16.34
N ASN A 230 17.41 0.22 -17.16
CA ASN A 230 18.40 -0.16 -18.16
C ASN A 230 19.70 -0.65 -17.51
N ASN A 231 20.07 -1.88 -17.82
CA ASN A 231 21.21 -2.60 -17.25
C ASN A 231 21.17 -2.66 -15.71
N LYS A 232 19.98 -2.64 -15.11
CA LYS A 232 19.75 -2.73 -13.66
C LYS A 232 18.94 -3.97 -13.30
N THR A 233 19.05 -4.37 -12.03
CA THR A 233 18.12 -5.30 -11.40
C THR A 233 17.07 -4.52 -10.63
N THR A 234 15.81 -4.86 -10.84
CA THR A 234 14.66 -4.17 -10.26
C THR A 234 13.71 -5.17 -9.64
N ILE A 235 13.39 -5.00 -8.36
CA ILE A 235 12.29 -5.69 -7.71
C ILE A 235 10.99 -5.04 -8.17
N VAL A 236 10.10 -5.84 -8.74
CA VAL A 236 8.77 -5.40 -9.21
C VAL A 236 7.71 -5.99 -8.31
N SER A 237 6.75 -5.18 -7.86
CA SER A 237 5.65 -5.69 -7.04
C SER A 237 4.33 -4.95 -7.31
N ASN A 238 3.20 -5.58 -6.98
CA ASN A 238 1.88 -4.98 -7.16
C ASN A 238 1.60 -3.88 -6.13
N LEU A 239 2.22 -4.02 -4.96
CA LEU A 239 2.16 -3.09 -3.85
C LEU A 239 3.52 -3.05 -3.14
N TYR A 240 3.78 -1.96 -2.41
CA TYR A 240 4.97 -1.84 -1.57
C TYR A 240 4.64 -0.99 -0.34
N PRO A 241 5.31 -1.19 0.82
CA PRO A 241 4.98 -0.44 2.02
C PRO A 241 5.11 1.07 1.83
N SER A 242 4.30 1.81 2.58
CA SER A 242 4.39 3.27 2.71
C SER A 242 4.11 3.64 4.16
N ASP A 243 4.41 4.88 4.56
CA ASP A 243 4.18 5.33 5.94
C ASP A 243 2.71 5.24 6.38
N GLU A 244 1.77 5.29 5.42
CA GLU A 244 0.33 5.15 5.68
C GLU A 244 -0.13 3.69 5.65
N ASN A 245 0.65 2.80 5.03
CA ASN A 245 0.29 1.40 4.79
C ASN A 245 1.52 0.50 4.90
N ILE A 246 2.01 0.31 6.13
CA ILE A 246 3.27 -0.40 6.39
C ILE A 246 3.20 -1.90 6.06
N TYR A 247 2.02 -2.54 6.09
CA TYR A 247 1.92 -3.98 5.90
C TYR A 247 1.94 -4.46 4.44
N ARG A 248 1.73 -3.56 3.47
CA ARG A 248 1.62 -3.92 2.04
C ARG A 248 2.93 -4.50 1.52
N ASN A 249 3.02 -5.82 1.35
CA ASN A 249 4.23 -6.51 0.87
C ASN A 249 5.49 -6.18 1.68
N MET A 250 5.36 -5.99 3.01
CA MET A 250 6.50 -5.71 3.91
C MET A 250 7.60 -6.79 3.85
N PHE A 251 7.23 -8.02 3.52
CA PHE A 251 8.19 -9.11 3.33
C PHE A 251 9.11 -8.90 2.11
N VAL A 252 8.61 -8.25 1.04
CA VAL A 252 9.42 -7.89 -0.14
C VAL A 252 10.41 -6.79 0.23
N HIS A 253 9.96 -5.81 1.01
CA HIS A 253 10.82 -4.77 1.54
C HIS A 253 11.92 -5.34 2.45
N SER A 254 11.57 -6.25 3.36
CA SER A 254 12.53 -6.90 4.26
C SER A 254 13.63 -7.64 3.49
N ARG A 255 13.29 -8.39 2.42
CA ARG A 255 14.28 -9.00 1.53
C ARG A 255 15.20 -7.99 0.87
N ARG A 256 14.65 -6.90 0.32
CA ARG A 256 15.45 -5.82 -0.30
C ARG A 256 16.44 -5.22 0.68
N MET A 257 16.05 -5.06 1.94
CA MET A 257 16.95 -4.55 2.98
C MET A 257 18.07 -5.54 3.30
N GLU A 258 17.80 -6.85 3.30
CA GLU A 258 18.85 -7.86 3.44
C GLU A 258 19.79 -7.93 2.24
N TYR A 259 19.26 -7.77 1.02
CA TYR A 259 20.09 -7.61 -0.17
C TYR A 259 21.06 -6.43 -0.01
N LYS A 260 20.55 -5.28 0.46
CA LYS A 260 21.35 -4.09 0.73
C LYS A 260 22.45 -4.37 1.76
N ASN A 261 22.14 -5.11 2.83
CA ASN A 261 23.12 -5.47 3.85
C ASN A 261 24.28 -6.31 3.29
N LYS A 262 24.09 -7.00 2.16
CA LYS A 262 25.14 -7.70 1.41
C LYS A 262 25.71 -6.92 0.22
N GLY A 263 25.45 -5.62 0.14
CA GLY A 263 25.95 -4.75 -0.92
C GLY A 263 25.23 -4.95 -2.27
N PHE A 264 24.08 -5.63 -2.30
CA PHE A 264 23.25 -5.76 -3.49
C PHE A 264 22.02 -4.85 -3.38
N GLU A 265 21.97 -3.77 -4.15
CA GLU A 265 20.92 -2.76 -4.04
C GLU A 265 20.04 -2.71 -5.30
N PRO A 266 19.10 -3.65 -5.49
CA PRO A 266 18.17 -3.56 -6.59
C PRO A 266 17.23 -2.36 -6.42
N ASN A 267 16.81 -1.84 -7.56
CA ASN A 267 15.78 -0.82 -7.68
C ASN A 267 14.41 -1.39 -7.26
N VAL A 268 13.44 -0.53 -6.96
CA VAL A 268 12.07 -0.94 -6.59
C VAL A 268 11.07 -0.25 -7.49
N LEU A 269 10.29 -1.06 -8.20
CA LEU A 269 9.21 -0.66 -9.08
C LEU A 269 7.87 -1.24 -8.57
N VAL A 270 6.85 -0.41 -8.48
CA VAL A 270 5.47 -0.82 -8.25
C VAL A 270 4.68 -0.60 -9.54
N VAL A 271 3.95 -1.63 -9.96
CA VAL A 271 3.09 -1.54 -11.14
C VAL A 271 1.66 -1.80 -10.71
N ASN A 272 0.79 -0.80 -10.84
CA ASN A 272 -0.63 -0.96 -10.53
C ASN A 272 -1.52 -0.16 -11.50
N TYR A 273 -2.81 -0.51 -11.58
CA TYR A 273 -3.75 0.08 -12.54
C TYR A 273 -4.04 1.57 -12.28
N PHE A 274 -3.87 2.04 -11.04
CA PHE A 274 -4.24 3.39 -10.62
C PHE A 274 -3.05 4.34 -10.49
N SER A 275 -1.84 3.82 -10.55
CA SER A 275 -0.61 4.59 -10.48
C SER A 275 -0.34 5.18 -11.85
N GLY A 276 -0.34 6.51 -11.95
CA GLY A 276 0.46 7.16 -13.00
C GLY A 276 1.94 7.06 -12.62
N PHE A 277 2.72 8.09 -12.95
CA PHE A 277 4.11 8.16 -12.57
C PHE A 277 4.32 8.76 -11.16
N GLU A 278 4.96 8.01 -10.26
CA GLU A 278 5.32 8.47 -8.90
C GLU A 278 6.70 7.97 -8.45
N LEU A 279 7.51 8.80 -7.80
CA LEU A 279 8.74 8.37 -7.12
C LEU A 279 8.69 8.83 -5.67
N ARG A 280 8.66 7.87 -4.74
CA ARG A 280 8.61 8.14 -3.29
C ARG A 280 9.77 7.45 -2.58
N LYS A 281 9.94 7.79 -1.30
CA LYS A 281 10.87 7.07 -0.41
C LYS A 281 10.09 6.31 0.66
N PHE A 282 10.57 5.11 0.97
CA PHE A 282 10.14 4.34 2.13
C PHE A 282 11.36 3.69 2.75
N ASP A 283 11.61 3.95 4.04
CA ASP A 283 12.79 3.47 4.76
C ASP A 283 14.13 3.68 4.01
N GLY A 284 14.29 4.89 3.45
CA GLY A 284 15.47 5.26 2.65
C GLY A 284 15.53 4.62 1.25
N VAL A 285 14.59 3.76 0.87
CA VAL A 285 14.50 3.13 -0.45
C VAL A 285 13.68 4.00 -1.40
N ASN A 286 14.21 4.25 -2.59
CA ASN A 286 13.44 4.87 -3.67
C ASN A 286 12.48 3.85 -4.28
N VAL A 287 11.19 4.18 -4.31
CA VAL A 287 10.11 3.36 -4.85
C VAL A 287 9.48 4.12 -6.01
N LEU A 288 9.68 3.61 -7.22
CA LEU A 288 9.05 4.12 -8.44
C LEU A 288 7.72 3.39 -8.61
N GLU A 289 6.62 4.12 -8.84
CA GLU A 289 5.32 3.57 -9.20
C GLU A 289 4.94 4.04 -10.61
N VAL A 290 4.44 3.12 -11.43
CA VAL A 290 4.06 3.37 -12.84
C VAL A 290 2.82 2.54 -13.21
N ASP A 291 2.08 2.97 -14.23
CA ASP A 291 1.08 2.14 -14.89
C ASP A 291 1.71 1.20 -15.94
N GLU A 292 0.87 0.35 -16.51
CA GLU A 292 1.19 -0.57 -17.60
C GLU A 292 1.72 0.15 -18.85
N GLU A 293 1.14 1.28 -19.23
CA GLU A 293 1.46 1.99 -20.48
C GLU A 293 2.87 2.61 -20.41
N LEU A 294 3.17 3.32 -19.33
CA LEU A 294 4.47 3.92 -19.07
C LEU A 294 5.58 2.86 -18.96
N LEU A 295 5.29 1.72 -18.31
CA LEU A 295 6.22 0.60 -18.25
C LEU A 295 6.52 0.05 -19.65
N LYS A 296 5.48 -0.20 -20.44
CA LYS A 296 5.60 -0.72 -21.81
C LYS A 296 6.41 0.22 -22.70
N GLU A 297 6.10 1.51 -22.69
CA GLU A 297 6.81 2.51 -23.49
C GLU A 297 8.29 2.66 -23.10
N ALA A 298 8.59 2.59 -21.80
CA ALA A 298 9.97 2.65 -21.31
C ALA A 298 10.77 1.41 -21.72
N LEU A 299 10.17 0.22 -21.64
CA LEU A 299 10.83 -1.04 -21.98
C LEU A 299 11.11 -1.19 -23.49
N ASN A 300 10.31 -0.57 -24.36
CA ASN A 300 10.56 -0.58 -25.80
C ASN A 300 11.98 -0.07 -26.15
N ASN A 301 12.51 0.84 -25.33
CA ASN A 301 13.80 1.49 -25.54
C ASN A 301 14.88 1.02 -24.55
N VAL A 302 14.66 -0.05 -23.79
CA VAL A 302 15.70 -0.64 -22.93
C VAL A 302 16.69 -1.43 -23.77
N ASP A 303 17.95 -1.51 -23.33
CA ASP A 303 18.95 -2.43 -23.90
C ASP A 303 18.75 -3.82 -23.30
N LYS A 304 18.87 -3.91 -21.97
CA LYS A 304 18.63 -5.10 -21.17
C LYS A 304 18.12 -4.70 -19.78
N ALA A 305 17.21 -5.46 -19.19
CA ALA A 305 16.82 -5.27 -17.79
C ALA A 305 16.54 -6.61 -17.10
N LYS A 306 16.73 -6.64 -15.78
CA LYS A 306 16.41 -7.80 -14.95
C LYS A 306 15.30 -7.45 -13.96
N LEU A 307 14.18 -8.17 -14.04
CA LEU A 307 13.00 -7.89 -13.22
C LEU A 307 12.74 -9.07 -12.27
N CYS A 308 12.78 -8.79 -10.97
CA CYS A 308 12.48 -9.73 -9.89
C CYS A 308 11.05 -9.46 -9.40
N ILE A 309 10.07 -10.18 -9.94
CA ILE A 309 8.65 -9.89 -9.80
C ILE A 309 8.05 -10.67 -8.63
N HIS A 310 7.36 -9.98 -7.71
CA HIS A 310 6.53 -10.57 -6.67
C HIS A 310 5.04 -10.28 -6.94
N PHE A 311 4.21 -11.32 -6.95
CA PHE A 311 2.79 -11.26 -7.32
C PHE A 311 2.58 -10.71 -8.74
N LEU A 312 3.03 -11.47 -9.75
CA LEU A 312 2.83 -11.10 -11.15
C LEU A 312 1.34 -10.95 -11.46
N THR A 313 0.96 -9.76 -11.95
CA THR A 313 -0.42 -9.43 -12.35
C THR A 313 -0.55 -9.33 -13.87
N GLU A 314 -1.79 -9.34 -14.38
CA GLU A 314 -2.08 -9.13 -15.80
C GLU A 314 -1.47 -7.83 -16.33
N ASN A 315 -1.63 -6.72 -15.60
CA ASN A 315 -1.09 -5.42 -16.02
C ASN A 315 0.44 -5.41 -16.09
N MET A 316 1.11 -6.05 -15.14
CA MET A 316 2.57 -6.21 -15.21
C MET A 316 2.96 -7.00 -16.44
N TRP A 317 2.29 -8.13 -16.66
CA TRP A 317 2.59 -8.99 -17.78
C TRP A 317 2.39 -8.29 -19.12
N HIS A 318 1.27 -7.58 -19.31
CA HIS A 318 1.03 -6.79 -20.52
C HIS A 318 2.07 -5.68 -20.72
N GLY A 319 2.55 -5.07 -19.62
CA GLY A 319 3.62 -4.07 -19.66
C GLY A 319 4.96 -4.63 -20.13
N ILE A 320 5.25 -5.93 -19.89
CA ILE A 320 6.59 -6.51 -20.12
C ILE A 320 6.66 -7.52 -21.27
N LYS A 321 5.56 -8.19 -21.63
CA LYS A 321 5.57 -9.39 -22.50
C LYS A 321 6.12 -9.17 -23.91
N ASP A 322 5.96 -7.96 -24.44
CA ASP A 322 6.43 -7.60 -25.79
C ASP A 322 7.96 -7.40 -25.85
N ASN A 323 8.62 -7.24 -24.70
CA ASN A 323 10.05 -6.93 -24.59
C ASN A 323 10.87 -8.07 -23.95
N LEU A 324 10.32 -9.27 -23.77
CA LEU A 324 10.97 -10.38 -23.05
C LEU A 324 12.33 -10.80 -23.62
N ASN A 325 12.59 -10.58 -24.90
CA ASN A 325 13.90 -10.83 -25.51
C ASN A 325 15.02 -9.92 -24.96
N LYS A 326 14.66 -8.82 -24.29
CA LYS A 326 15.56 -7.88 -23.62
C LYS A 326 15.53 -8.02 -22.09
N LEU A 327 14.71 -8.94 -21.57
CA LEU A 327 14.46 -9.08 -20.15
C LEU A 327 14.98 -10.42 -19.63
N SER A 328 15.52 -10.40 -18.41
CA SER A 328 15.69 -11.59 -17.57
C SER A 328 14.65 -11.49 -16.46
N LEU A 329 13.66 -12.40 -16.45
CA LEU A 329 12.57 -12.39 -15.49
C LEU A 329 12.78 -13.45 -14.43
N ILE A 330 12.66 -13.06 -13.17
CA ILE A 330 12.57 -14.00 -12.05
C ILE A 330 11.28 -13.69 -11.30
N VAL A 331 10.36 -14.65 -11.22
CA VAL A 331 9.00 -14.46 -10.70
C VAL A 331 8.80 -15.30 -9.44
N TRP A 332 8.63 -14.66 -8.28
CA TRP A 332 8.29 -15.34 -7.04
C TRP A 332 6.79 -15.62 -6.98
N ILE A 333 6.47 -16.89 -6.71
CA ILE A 333 5.11 -17.41 -6.60
C ILE A 333 4.78 -17.66 -5.12
N HIS A 334 3.80 -16.92 -4.59
CA HIS A 334 3.41 -16.93 -3.16
C HIS A 334 2.11 -17.70 -2.90
N GLY A 335 1.27 -17.87 -3.91
CA GLY A 335 0.10 -18.76 -3.92
C GLY A 335 -1.19 -18.05 -4.28
N ALA A 336 -1.42 -16.82 -3.83
CA ALA A 336 -2.67 -16.09 -4.12
C ALA A 336 -2.85 -15.78 -5.61
N GLU A 337 -1.75 -15.64 -6.34
CA GLU A 337 -1.68 -15.33 -7.77
C GLU A 337 -1.88 -16.54 -8.67
N ILE A 338 -1.74 -17.77 -8.16
CA ILE A 338 -1.72 -18.98 -8.98
C ILE A 338 -2.67 -20.07 -8.49
N GLN A 339 -2.94 -20.21 -7.20
CA GLN A 339 -3.75 -21.34 -6.73
C GLN A 339 -5.15 -21.35 -7.35
N ALA A 340 -5.61 -22.54 -7.74
CA ALA A 340 -6.96 -22.73 -8.22
C ALA A 340 -8.01 -22.51 -7.13
N TRP A 341 -9.24 -22.18 -7.56
CA TRP A 341 -10.33 -21.85 -6.65
C TRP A 341 -10.72 -23.03 -5.74
N TRP A 342 -10.63 -24.28 -6.23
CA TRP A 342 -11.00 -25.46 -5.43
C TRP A 342 -10.06 -25.69 -4.25
N ARG A 343 -8.79 -25.27 -4.34
CA ARG A 343 -7.85 -25.28 -3.20
C ARG A 343 -8.23 -24.30 -2.09
N ARG A 344 -9.16 -23.39 -2.38
CA ARG A 344 -9.71 -22.38 -1.45
C ARG A 344 -11.24 -22.47 -1.35
N ALA A 345 -11.82 -23.62 -1.68
CA ALA A 345 -13.27 -23.82 -1.70
C ALA A 345 -13.95 -23.45 -0.37
N TYR A 346 -13.26 -23.62 0.76
CA TYR A 346 -13.73 -23.23 2.10
C TYR A 346 -14.01 -21.72 2.26
N LEU A 347 -13.61 -20.87 1.31
CA LEU A 347 -13.94 -19.44 1.28
C LEU A 347 -15.31 -19.14 0.64
N HIS A 348 -15.92 -20.12 -0.02
CA HIS A 348 -17.12 -19.92 -0.84
C HIS A 348 -18.25 -20.81 -0.33
N GLU A 349 -19.31 -20.17 0.18
CA GLU A 349 -20.44 -20.89 0.78
C GLU A 349 -21.64 -21.00 -0.16
N THR A 350 -21.76 -20.11 -1.15
CA THR A 350 -22.90 -20.08 -2.09
C THR A 350 -22.48 -20.51 -3.48
N GLN A 351 -23.44 -21.06 -4.24
CA GLN A 351 -23.20 -21.50 -5.62
C GLN A 351 -22.80 -20.31 -6.51
N GLU A 352 -23.38 -19.13 -6.30
CA GLU A 352 -23.05 -17.91 -7.03
C GLU A 352 -21.59 -17.48 -6.79
N ALA A 353 -21.10 -17.57 -5.55
CA ALA A 353 -19.71 -17.27 -5.21
C ALA A 353 -18.75 -18.28 -5.86
N ILE A 354 -19.12 -19.57 -5.85
CA ILE A 354 -18.34 -20.63 -6.51
C ILE A 354 -18.28 -20.39 -8.03
N ASP A 355 -19.40 -20.06 -8.67
CA ASP A 355 -19.44 -19.85 -10.11
C ASP A 355 -18.70 -18.57 -10.53
N ALA A 356 -18.74 -17.52 -9.70
CA ALA A 356 -17.90 -16.33 -9.89
C ALA A 356 -16.40 -16.67 -9.83
N GLU A 357 -15.98 -17.51 -8.88
CA GLU A 357 -14.58 -17.92 -8.78
C GLU A 357 -14.13 -18.87 -9.88
N LYS A 358 -15.00 -19.77 -10.36
CA LYS A 358 -14.71 -20.56 -11.57
C LYS A 358 -14.45 -19.63 -12.76
N ALA A 359 -15.30 -18.61 -12.96
CA ALA A 359 -15.13 -17.64 -14.03
C ALA A 359 -13.82 -16.82 -13.87
N ASN A 360 -13.47 -16.42 -12.65
CA ASN A 360 -12.21 -15.75 -12.35
C ASN A 360 -11.00 -16.67 -12.59
N PHE A 361 -11.11 -17.95 -12.25
CA PHE A 361 -10.07 -18.94 -12.50
C PHE A 361 -9.85 -19.19 -13.99
N GLU A 362 -10.90 -19.25 -14.80
CA GLU A 362 -10.74 -19.38 -16.27
C GLU A 362 -9.96 -18.19 -16.87
N LYS A 363 -10.24 -16.96 -16.42
CA LYS A 363 -9.44 -15.78 -16.82
C LYS A 363 -7.97 -15.94 -16.40
N ARG A 364 -7.74 -16.35 -15.15
CA ARG A 364 -6.40 -16.60 -14.62
C ARG A 364 -5.68 -17.73 -15.39
N LYS A 365 -6.40 -18.75 -15.85
CA LYS A 365 -5.88 -19.84 -16.68
C LYS A 365 -5.43 -19.35 -18.04
N LEU A 366 -6.21 -18.48 -18.68
CA LEU A 366 -5.80 -17.83 -19.94
C LEU A 366 -4.57 -16.95 -19.73
N PHE A 367 -4.52 -16.20 -18.63
CA PHE A 367 -3.37 -15.38 -18.26
C PHE A 367 -2.08 -16.21 -18.10
N TRP A 368 -2.10 -17.27 -17.29
CA TRP A 368 -0.91 -18.12 -17.12
C TRP A 368 -0.56 -18.88 -18.41
N LYS A 369 -1.54 -19.29 -19.23
CA LYS A 369 -1.28 -19.86 -20.55
C LYS A 369 -0.57 -18.88 -21.48
N ASP A 370 -0.88 -17.59 -21.44
CA ASP A 370 -0.16 -16.57 -22.24
C ASP A 370 1.32 -16.46 -21.84
N ILE A 371 1.61 -16.58 -20.54
CA ILE A 371 2.99 -16.58 -20.01
C ILE A 371 3.75 -17.83 -20.48
N LEU A 372 3.16 -19.00 -20.26
CA LEU A 372 3.83 -20.29 -20.50
C LEU A 372 4.02 -20.59 -21.99
N ASN A 373 3.13 -20.10 -22.85
CA ASN A 373 3.24 -20.26 -24.31
C ASN A 373 4.02 -19.11 -24.98
N ASN A 374 4.62 -18.19 -24.21
CA ASN A 374 5.36 -17.10 -24.80
C ASN A 374 6.62 -17.63 -25.52
N LYS A 375 6.90 -17.12 -26.72
CA LYS A 375 8.08 -17.50 -27.51
C LYS A 375 9.43 -17.31 -26.80
N ASN A 376 9.50 -16.40 -25.82
CA ASN A 376 10.70 -16.12 -25.04
C ASN A 376 10.60 -16.71 -23.62
N PHE A 377 9.83 -17.78 -23.42
CA PHE A 377 9.62 -18.42 -22.12
C PHE A 377 10.93 -18.82 -21.41
N GLU A 378 11.98 -19.14 -22.16
CA GLU A 378 13.32 -19.45 -21.62
C GLU A 378 13.92 -18.32 -20.76
N ASN A 379 13.49 -17.08 -20.96
CA ASN A 379 13.94 -15.92 -20.19
C ASN A 379 13.19 -15.74 -18.86
N ILE A 380 12.28 -16.67 -18.51
CA ILE A 380 11.47 -16.63 -17.30
C ILE A 380 11.90 -17.74 -16.35
N HIS A 381 12.27 -17.35 -15.14
CA HIS A 381 12.58 -18.26 -14.05
C HIS A 381 11.58 -18.08 -12.90
N PHE A 382 10.96 -19.16 -12.42
CA PHE A 382 10.02 -19.12 -11.31
C PHE A 382 10.69 -19.50 -9.99
N VAL A 383 10.35 -18.79 -8.92
CA VAL A 383 10.76 -19.14 -7.56
C VAL A 383 9.51 -19.50 -6.78
N PHE A 384 9.37 -20.78 -6.45
CA PHE A 384 8.29 -21.26 -5.60
C PHE A 384 8.75 -21.31 -4.15
N VAL A 385 7.87 -20.93 -3.22
CA VAL A 385 8.18 -20.92 -1.78
C VAL A 385 8.07 -22.30 -1.10
N SER A 386 7.54 -23.31 -1.80
CA SER A 386 7.43 -24.70 -1.34
C SER A 386 7.23 -25.67 -2.49
N ASN A 387 7.51 -26.96 -2.26
CA ASN A 387 7.25 -28.00 -3.25
C ASN A 387 5.76 -28.20 -3.47
N TYR A 388 4.94 -28.11 -2.42
CA TYR A 388 3.49 -28.17 -2.47
C TYR A 388 2.94 -27.12 -3.43
N LEU A 389 3.41 -25.87 -3.32
CA LEU A 389 2.92 -24.81 -4.21
C LEU A 389 3.34 -25.04 -5.67
N LYS A 390 4.57 -25.49 -5.90
CA LYS A 390 5.06 -25.85 -7.24
C LYS A 390 4.24 -26.99 -7.85
N ASN A 391 4.05 -28.09 -7.11
CA ASN A 391 3.27 -29.25 -7.54
C ASN A 391 1.82 -28.86 -7.81
N GLY A 392 1.22 -28.07 -6.90
CA GLY A 392 -0.15 -27.60 -7.05
C GLY A 392 -0.34 -26.70 -8.26
N ALA A 393 0.62 -25.80 -8.56
CA ALA A 393 0.58 -24.99 -9.78
C ALA A 393 0.71 -25.84 -11.05
N ILE A 394 1.58 -26.85 -11.05
CA ILE A 394 1.72 -27.78 -12.18
C ILE A 394 0.40 -28.52 -12.45
N GLU A 395 -0.22 -29.04 -11.39
CA GLU A 395 -1.49 -29.76 -11.45
C GLU A 395 -2.65 -28.84 -11.87
N ASP A 396 -2.78 -27.66 -11.25
CA ASP A 396 -3.92 -26.75 -11.44
C ASP A 396 -4.04 -26.24 -12.88
N TYR A 397 -2.89 -26.04 -13.54
CA TYR A 397 -2.85 -25.49 -14.90
C TYR A 397 -2.58 -26.54 -15.97
N ASP A 398 -2.27 -27.78 -15.59
CA ASP A 398 -1.83 -28.85 -16.48
C ASP A 398 -0.61 -28.42 -17.31
N ILE A 399 0.46 -28.03 -16.60
CA ILE A 399 1.65 -27.41 -17.18
C ILE A 399 2.89 -28.26 -16.91
N ASN A 400 3.75 -28.41 -17.92
CA ASN A 400 5.07 -28.99 -17.72
C ASN A 400 6.10 -27.85 -17.59
N LEU A 401 6.80 -27.80 -16.46
CA LEU A 401 7.77 -26.75 -16.18
C LEU A 401 9.20 -27.32 -16.20
N PRO A 402 10.08 -26.89 -17.12
CA PRO A 402 11.46 -27.36 -17.17
C PRO A 402 12.22 -27.03 -15.88
N GLU A 403 13.06 -27.94 -15.40
CA GLU A 403 13.87 -27.73 -14.19
C GLU A 403 14.78 -26.51 -14.27
N SER A 404 15.21 -26.13 -15.48
CA SER A 404 16.00 -24.91 -15.74
C SER A 404 15.25 -23.61 -15.45
N ASN A 405 13.92 -23.66 -15.40
CA ASN A 405 13.02 -22.51 -15.30
C ASN A 405 12.38 -22.38 -13.93
N TYR A 406 12.78 -23.17 -12.94
CA TYR A 406 12.32 -22.94 -11.57
C TYR A 406 13.35 -23.25 -10.50
N SER A 407 13.09 -22.72 -9.30
CA SER A 407 13.80 -23.07 -8.07
C SER A 407 12.83 -23.05 -6.90
N ILE A 408 13.12 -23.85 -5.88
CA ILE A 408 12.42 -23.79 -4.60
C ILE A 408 13.28 -22.94 -3.65
N ILE A 409 12.80 -21.75 -3.31
CA ILE A 409 13.43 -20.88 -2.31
C ILE A 409 12.33 -20.38 -1.38
N ASN A 410 12.40 -20.82 -0.13
CA ASN A 410 11.39 -20.55 0.88
C ASN A 410 11.37 -19.06 1.24
N ASN A 411 10.30 -18.62 1.90
CA ASN A 411 10.28 -17.31 2.52
C ASN A 411 11.33 -17.20 3.62
N TYR A 412 12.09 -16.12 3.55
CA TYR A 412 13.10 -15.75 4.53
C TYR A 412 12.50 -15.50 5.91
N ILE A 413 13.12 -16.11 6.92
CA ILE A 413 12.89 -15.82 8.33
C ILE A 413 14.14 -15.15 8.90
N ASP A 414 13.94 -13.95 9.45
CA ASP A 414 14.98 -13.16 10.08
C ASP A 414 15.35 -13.73 11.44
N THR A 415 16.24 -14.72 11.45
CA THR A 415 16.66 -15.45 12.65
C THR A 415 17.49 -14.63 13.64
N ASN A 416 17.88 -13.40 13.25
CA ASN A 416 18.51 -12.42 14.13
C ASN A 416 17.44 -11.64 14.92
N LYS A 417 16.38 -11.19 14.25
CA LYS A 417 15.23 -10.54 14.91
C LYS A 417 14.41 -11.52 15.74
N PHE A 418 14.10 -12.68 15.16
CA PHE A 418 13.42 -13.78 15.82
C PHE A 418 14.46 -14.76 16.37
N ASN A 419 15.37 -14.25 17.21
CA ASN A 419 16.45 -15.06 17.74
C ASN A 419 15.95 -16.10 18.75
N TYR A 420 16.60 -17.26 18.77
CA TYR A 420 16.30 -18.29 19.75
C TYR A 420 16.85 -17.86 21.12
N ILE A 421 16.01 -18.00 22.14
CA ILE A 421 16.43 -17.96 23.54
C ILE A 421 15.82 -19.19 24.18
N LYS A 422 16.64 -19.96 24.92
CA LYS A 422 16.16 -21.17 25.60
C LYS A 422 14.91 -20.82 26.41
N LYS A 423 13.82 -21.52 26.13
CA LYS A 423 12.54 -21.31 26.77
C LYS A 423 12.56 -21.84 28.20
N PRO A 424 12.19 -21.03 29.22
CA PRO A 424 11.86 -21.57 30.52
C PRO A 424 10.76 -22.62 30.38
N VAL A 425 10.93 -23.77 31.04
CA VAL A 425 10.01 -24.90 30.90
C VAL A 425 8.56 -24.56 31.25
N GLU A 426 8.32 -23.60 32.15
CA GLU A 426 6.97 -23.12 32.49
C GLU A 426 6.27 -22.37 31.33
N GLN A 427 7.01 -21.90 30.32
CA GLN A 427 6.39 -21.31 29.13
C GLN A 427 5.62 -22.33 28.28
N ARG A 428 5.74 -23.65 28.56
CA ARG A 428 4.87 -24.68 27.96
C ARG A 428 3.38 -24.46 28.24
N LYS A 429 3.06 -23.66 29.27
CA LYS A 429 1.70 -23.29 29.68
C LYS A 429 1.19 -22.02 29.01
N LYS A 430 2.02 -21.34 28.23
CA LYS A 430 1.73 -20.04 27.60
C LYS A 430 1.60 -20.18 26.08
N MET A 431 0.38 -20.01 25.60
CA MET A 431 -0.02 -20.20 24.21
C MET A 431 -0.22 -18.87 23.51
N LEU A 432 0.36 -18.76 22.31
CA LEU A 432 0.29 -17.57 21.47
C LEU A 432 -0.33 -17.91 20.13
N THR A 433 -1.19 -17.03 19.64
CA THR A 433 -1.67 -17.03 18.25
C THR A 433 -1.65 -15.61 17.69
N ILE A 434 -1.02 -15.45 16.52
CA ILE A 434 -0.90 -14.17 15.82
C ILE A 434 -1.30 -14.40 14.36
N LYS A 435 -2.58 -14.17 14.03
CA LYS A 435 -3.16 -14.55 12.74
C LYS A 435 -4.13 -13.50 12.22
N SER A 436 -4.32 -13.46 10.90
CA SER A 436 -5.37 -12.62 10.32
C SER A 436 -6.74 -13.26 10.54
N PHE A 437 -7.75 -12.45 10.85
CA PHE A 437 -9.16 -12.84 10.92
C PHE A 437 -9.93 -12.36 9.67
N ALA A 438 -9.23 -12.05 8.58
CA ALA A 438 -9.86 -11.54 7.36
C ALA A 438 -10.76 -12.58 6.69
N THR A 439 -10.34 -13.85 6.69
CA THR A 439 -11.05 -14.97 6.05
C THR A 439 -10.89 -16.26 6.86
N LYS A 440 -11.56 -17.33 6.43
CA LYS A 440 -11.45 -18.67 7.03
C LYS A 440 -10.11 -19.37 6.78
N THR A 441 -9.23 -18.80 5.95
CA THR A 441 -7.93 -19.40 5.58
C THR A 441 -7.10 -19.78 6.79
N TYR A 442 -7.03 -18.91 7.80
CA TYR A 442 -6.23 -19.18 8.98
C TYR A 442 -6.99 -19.97 10.05
N ALA A 443 -8.21 -20.46 9.80
CA ALA A 443 -8.89 -21.40 10.70
C ALA A 443 -8.87 -21.02 12.20
N ASN A 444 -9.11 -19.73 12.50
CA ASN A 444 -9.15 -19.24 13.89
C ASN A 444 -10.31 -19.90 14.67
N ASP A 445 -11.37 -20.31 13.98
CA ASP A 445 -12.47 -21.10 14.54
C ASP A 445 -12.02 -22.46 15.10
N ILE A 446 -11.00 -23.11 14.50
CA ILE A 446 -10.43 -24.35 15.05
C ILE A 446 -9.68 -24.04 16.35
N THR A 447 -8.90 -22.96 16.39
CA THR A 447 -8.21 -22.51 17.62
C THR A 447 -9.22 -22.22 18.73
N GLN A 448 -10.32 -21.51 18.42
CA GLN A 448 -11.41 -21.26 19.36
C GLN A 448 -12.01 -22.56 19.90
N LYS A 449 -12.41 -23.49 19.02
CA LYS A 449 -13.00 -24.78 19.41
C LYS A 449 -12.06 -25.59 20.29
N ALA A 450 -10.76 -25.58 20.00
CA ALA A 450 -9.75 -26.27 20.79
C ALA A 450 -9.65 -25.70 22.21
N ILE A 451 -9.65 -24.37 22.36
CA ILE A 451 -9.62 -23.71 23.68
C ILE A 451 -10.91 -24.02 24.46
N VAL A 452 -12.07 -23.99 23.81
CA VAL A 452 -13.37 -24.35 24.41
C VAL A 452 -13.40 -25.82 24.84
N GLU A 453 -12.84 -26.73 24.03
CA GLU A 453 -12.75 -28.14 24.41
C GLU A 453 -11.83 -28.31 25.62
N LEU A 454 -10.68 -27.65 25.60
CA LEU A 454 -9.69 -27.71 26.66
C LEU A 454 -10.20 -27.10 27.97
N SER A 455 -11.18 -26.18 27.93
CA SER A 455 -11.78 -25.60 29.14
C SER A 455 -12.52 -26.62 30.00
N LYS A 456 -12.76 -27.83 29.50
CA LYS A 456 -13.33 -28.95 30.26
C LYS A 456 -12.27 -29.73 31.03
N ASN A 457 -10.98 -29.49 30.77
CA ASN A 457 -9.86 -30.18 31.39
C ASN A 457 -9.40 -29.45 32.66
N LYS A 458 -9.00 -30.22 33.69
CA LYS A 458 -8.50 -29.69 34.98
C LYS A 458 -7.27 -28.80 34.88
N ILE A 459 -6.49 -28.90 33.79
CA ILE A 459 -5.27 -28.09 33.62
C ILE A 459 -5.57 -26.68 33.11
N PHE A 460 -6.78 -26.42 32.61
CA PHE A 460 -7.10 -25.21 31.86
C PHE A 460 -6.80 -23.92 32.62
N ASP A 461 -7.13 -23.86 33.91
CA ASP A 461 -6.92 -22.67 34.73
C ASP A 461 -5.44 -22.33 34.98
N ASP A 462 -4.52 -23.28 34.74
CA ASP A 462 -3.06 -23.09 34.84
C ASP A 462 -2.43 -22.70 33.48
N LEU A 463 -3.25 -22.61 32.43
CA LEU A 463 -2.82 -22.22 31.08
C LEU A 463 -3.09 -20.74 30.83
N GLU A 464 -2.28 -20.11 29.99
CA GLU A 464 -2.46 -18.73 29.54
C GLU A 464 -2.52 -18.68 28.01
N PHE A 465 -3.49 -17.96 27.46
CA PHE A 465 -3.66 -17.77 26.01
C PHE A 465 -3.62 -16.30 25.64
N ALA A 466 -2.89 -15.95 24.59
CA ALA A 466 -2.99 -14.64 23.96
C ALA A 466 -3.27 -14.75 22.47
N ILE A 467 -4.33 -14.07 22.05
CA ILE A 467 -4.85 -14.09 20.69
C ILE A 467 -4.74 -12.70 20.11
N TYR A 468 -3.91 -12.55 19.08
CA TYR A 468 -3.70 -11.31 18.35
C TYR A 468 -4.14 -11.45 16.90
N GLY A 469 -4.79 -10.40 16.41
CA GLY A 469 -5.19 -10.29 15.02
C GLY A 469 -6.34 -9.32 14.83
N ASP A 470 -6.72 -9.12 13.57
CA ASP A 470 -7.95 -8.40 13.22
C ASP A 470 -8.45 -8.86 11.85
N GLY A 471 -9.73 -8.59 11.57
CA GLY A 471 -10.40 -8.89 10.32
C GLY A 471 -11.90 -9.12 10.49
N ALA A 472 -12.59 -9.37 9.38
CA ALA A 472 -14.04 -9.48 9.32
C ALA A 472 -14.62 -10.57 10.23
N ARG A 473 -13.86 -11.63 10.50
CA ARG A 473 -14.27 -12.76 11.34
C ARG A 473 -13.85 -12.65 12.80
N PHE A 474 -13.21 -11.56 13.21
CA PHE A 474 -12.62 -11.47 14.55
C PHE A 474 -13.63 -11.73 15.66
N GLU A 475 -14.81 -11.11 15.57
CA GLU A 475 -15.88 -11.28 16.56
C GLU A 475 -16.45 -12.71 16.55
N GLU A 476 -16.69 -13.27 15.37
CA GLU A 476 -17.25 -14.62 15.21
C GLU A 476 -16.29 -15.69 15.77
N ASP A 477 -15.01 -15.61 15.40
CA ASP A 477 -13.98 -16.60 15.74
C ASP A 477 -13.41 -16.40 17.17
N THR A 478 -13.89 -15.43 17.95
CA THR A 478 -13.47 -15.20 19.34
C THR A 478 -14.62 -15.16 20.36
N LYS A 479 -15.88 -15.18 19.90
CA LYS A 479 -17.08 -14.99 20.74
C LYS A 479 -17.14 -15.88 21.99
N ASP A 480 -16.74 -17.14 21.88
CA ASP A 480 -16.85 -18.11 22.98
C ASP A 480 -15.67 -18.04 23.95
N LEU A 481 -14.67 -17.21 23.65
CA LEU A 481 -13.45 -17.08 24.45
C LEU A 481 -13.51 -15.92 25.46
N ILE A 482 -14.45 -14.99 25.27
CA ILE A 482 -14.54 -13.72 26.02
C ILE A 482 -14.68 -13.94 27.53
N ASN A 483 -15.29 -15.06 27.95
CA ASN A 483 -15.59 -15.34 29.35
C ASN A 483 -14.45 -16.07 30.08
N PHE A 484 -13.41 -16.51 29.38
CA PHE A 484 -12.29 -17.22 29.99
C PHE A 484 -11.26 -16.22 30.54
N LYS A 485 -11.04 -16.26 31.86
CA LYS A 485 -10.14 -15.32 32.57
C LYS A 485 -8.68 -15.44 32.15
N ASN A 486 -8.30 -16.61 31.65
CA ASN A 486 -6.94 -16.94 31.21
C ASN A 486 -6.73 -16.77 29.70
N VAL A 487 -7.71 -16.18 28.99
CA VAL A 487 -7.62 -15.89 27.55
C VAL A 487 -7.63 -14.38 27.30
N SER A 488 -6.55 -13.86 26.73
CA SER A 488 -6.39 -12.47 26.34
C SER A 488 -6.69 -12.29 24.84
N ILE A 489 -7.74 -11.53 24.52
CA ILE A 489 -8.20 -11.28 23.15
C ILE A 489 -7.80 -9.86 22.73
N ASN A 490 -6.94 -9.74 21.72
CA ASN A 490 -6.30 -8.49 21.33
C ASN A 490 -6.57 -8.17 19.85
N ARG A 491 -7.59 -7.34 19.61
CA ARG A 491 -7.98 -6.88 18.26
C ARG A 491 -7.02 -5.81 17.72
N LYS A 492 -5.83 -6.22 17.27
CA LYS A 492 -4.85 -5.34 16.62
C LYS A 492 -3.89 -6.11 15.73
N PHE A 493 -3.31 -5.40 14.76
CA PHE A 493 -2.12 -5.85 14.06
C PHE A 493 -0.86 -5.46 14.85
N LEU A 494 0.11 -6.36 14.88
CA LEU A 494 1.38 -6.17 15.57
C LEU A 494 2.49 -5.83 14.58
N THR A 495 3.39 -4.94 15.00
CA THR A 495 4.67 -4.72 14.34
C THR A 495 5.60 -5.91 14.54
N ARG A 496 6.60 -6.09 13.66
CA ARG A 496 7.60 -7.17 13.80
C ARG A 496 8.34 -7.11 15.15
N ASP A 497 8.54 -5.92 15.71
CA ASP A 497 9.18 -5.76 17.03
C ASP A 497 8.28 -6.22 18.18
N GLU A 498 6.98 -5.89 18.13
CA GLU A 498 6.01 -6.41 19.10
C GLU A 498 5.89 -7.95 19.02
N ILE A 499 5.88 -8.52 17.79
CA ILE A 499 5.86 -9.97 17.58
C ILE A 499 7.11 -10.61 18.21
N ALA A 500 8.31 -10.08 17.92
CA ALA A 500 9.56 -10.60 18.47
C ALA A 500 9.60 -10.52 20.01
N ALA A 501 9.05 -9.46 20.60
CA ALA A 501 8.93 -9.30 22.05
C ALA A 501 7.97 -10.34 22.66
N LEU A 502 6.77 -10.50 22.09
CA LEU A 502 5.82 -11.53 22.53
C LEU A 502 6.42 -12.93 22.39
N HIS A 503 7.16 -13.19 21.32
CA HIS A 503 7.86 -14.46 21.15
C HIS A 503 8.89 -14.72 22.26
N LYS A 504 9.25 -13.78 23.14
CA LYS A 504 10.07 -14.07 24.33
C LYS A 504 9.26 -14.54 25.53
N GLU A 505 7.99 -14.15 25.60
CA GLU A 505 7.12 -14.38 26.76
C GLU A 505 6.35 -15.70 26.69
N TYR A 506 6.12 -16.22 25.47
CA TYR A 506 5.32 -17.42 25.22
C TYR A 506 6.19 -18.60 24.77
N GLY A 507 5.70 -19.83 25.02
CA GLY A 507 6.41 -21.07 24.69
C GLY A 507 5.76 -21.89 23.59
N VAL A 508 4.45 -21.79 23.38
CA VAL A 508 3.71 -22.59 22.39
C VAL A 508 3.01 -21.66 21.40
N TYR A 509 3.12 -21.97 20.10
CA TYR A 509 2.45 -21.22 19.04
C TYR A 509 1.36 -22.08 18.38
N ILE A 510 0.11 -21.63 18.42
CA ILE A 510 -1.01 -22.34 17.80
C ILE A 510 -1.23 -21.78 16.39
N GLY A 511 -0.76 -22.53 15.39
CA GLY A 511 -0.71 -22.14 13.98
C GLY A 511 -1.64 -22.94 13.08
N THR A 512 -2.91 -23.10 13.46
CA THR A 512 -3.90 -23.77 12.58
C THR A 512 -4.14 -22.98 11.29
N SER A 513 -4.43 -23.68 10.20
CA SER A 513 -4.77 -23.08 8.90
C SER A 513 -5.58 -24.06 8.05
N ARG A 514 -6.33 -23.59 7.06
CA ARG A 514 -6.91 -24.42 5.98
C ARG A 514 -6.03 -24.43 4.74
N MET A 515 -5.16 -23.44 4.61
CA MET A 515 -4.19 -23.34 3.52
C MET A 515 -3.05 -22.43 3.94
N ASP A 516 -1.82 -22.91 3.79
CA ASP A 516 -0.64 -22.07 3.85
C ASP A 516 0.38 -22.55 2.81
N SER A 517 0.98 -21.61 2.08
CA SER A 517 2.06 -21.90 1.12
C SER A 517 3.41 -22.08 1.80
N GLN A 518 3.53 -21.67 3.06
CA GLN A 518 4.64 -21.98 3.95
C GLN A 518 4.23 -21.90 5.42
N GLY A 519 3.84 -20.72 5.91
CA GLY A 519 3.57 -20.43 7.32
C GLY A 519 4.58 -19.47 7.96
N VAL A 520 4.80 -18.29 7.38
CA VAL A 520 5.83 -17.32 7.86
C VAL A 520 5.68 -16.96 9.34
N SER A 521 4.48 -16.62 9.82
CA SER A 521 4.27 -16.28 11.25
C SER A 521 4.61 -17.45 12.18
N ARG A 522 4.29 -18.68 11.76
CA ARG A 522 4.65 -19.90 12.50
C ARG A 522 6.16 -20.10 12.50
N ASP A 523 6.83 -19.93 11.37
CA ASP A 523 8.28 -20.10 11.27
C ASP A 523 9.03 -18.99 12.05
N GLU A 524 8.50 -17.76 12.11
CA GLU A 524 9.00 -16.70 13.01
C GLU A 524 8.88 -17.11 14.49
N ALA A 525 7.78 -17.76 14.87
CA ALA A 525 7.58 -18.29 16.22
C ALA A 525 8.54 -19.44 16.53
N MET A 526 8.70 -20.38 15.60
CA MET A 526 9.65 -21.49 15.68
C MET A 526 11.08 -20.98 15.80
N SER A 527 11.49 -19.98 15.00
CA SER A 527 12.81 -19.36 15.07
C SER A 527 13.12 -18.80 16.47
N SER A 528 12.11 -18.24 17.13
CA SER A 528 12.19 -17.73 18.50
C SER A 528 12.11 -18.83 19.57
N GLY A 529 11.91 -20.09 19.18
CA GLY A 529 11.83 -21.27 20.05
C GLY A 529 10.44 -21.63 20.54
N LEU A 530 9.37 -21.10 19.95
CA LEU A 530 8.01 -21.54 20.31
C LEU A 530 7.72 -22.89 19.65
N VAL A 531 7.19 -23.84 20.41
CA VAL A 531 6.75 -25.13 19.88
C VAL A 531 5.48 -24.92 19.04
N PRO A 532 5.49 -25.22 17.73
CA PRO A 532 4.31 -25.05 16.91
C PRO A 532 3.35 -26.24 17.10
N ILE A 533 2.07 -25.92 17.32
CA ILE A 533 0.95 -26.84 17.13
C ILE A 533 0.24 -26.39 15.86
N ALA A 534 0.30 -27.20 14.82
CA ALA A 534 -0.27 -26.89 13.51
C ALA A 534 -0.98 -28.11 12.95
N ASN A 535 -1.84 -27.92 11.94
CA ASN A 535 -2.47 -29.03 11.25
C ASN A 535 -1.74 -29.38 9.95
N ALA A 536 -1.74 -30.66 9.58
CA ALA A 536 -1.01 -31.21 8.45
C ALA A 536 -1.72 -30.92 7.10
N VAL A 537 -1.81 -29.64 6.73
CA VAL A 537 -2.43 -29.19 5.47
C VAL A 537 -1.46 -28.43 4.57
N ALA A 538 -1.71 -28.48 3.27
CA ALA A 538 -0.97 -27.73 2.27
C ALA A 538 0.56 -27.90 2.42
N ALA A 539 1.32 -26.80 2.47
CA ALA A 539 2.77 -26.85 2.61
C ALA A 539 3.26 -27.06 4.06
N ILE A 540 2.37 -27.04 5.07
CA ILE A 540 2.77 -27.09 6.48
C ILE A 540 3.68 -28.29 6.81
N PRO A 541 3.42 -29.52 6.32
CA PRO A 541 4.29 -30.68 6.55
C PRO A 541 5.71 -30.57 5.96
N GLU A 542 5.98 -29.60 5.08
CA GLU A 542 7.36 -29.35 4.60
C GLU A 542 8.20 -28.58 5.63
N PHE A 543 7.56 -27.92 6.59
CA PHE A 543 8.20 -27.01 7.54
C PHE A 543 8.07 -27.46 9.00
N VAL A 544 7.06 -28.27 9.31
CA VAL A 544 6.86 -28.86 10.64
C VAL A 544 6.72 -30.36 10.50
N ASP A 545 7.38 -31.08 11.38
CA ASP A 545 7.29 -32.53 11.56
C ASP A 545 7.30 -32.86 13.07
N GLU A 546 7.19 -34.14 13.41
CA GLU A 546 7.15 -34.62 14.79
C GLU A 546 8.43 -34.35 15.60
N ASN A 547 9.54 -33.98 14.94
CA ASN A 547 10.80 -33.67 15.61
C ASN A 547 10.89 -32.22 16.05
N CYS A 548 10.13 -31.32 15.42
CA CYS A 548 10.21 -29.88 15.68
C CYS A 548 8.86 -29.24 16.05
N GLY A 549 7.78 -30.00 16.09
CA GLY A 549 6.46 -29.54 16.52
C GLY A 549 5.45 -30.67 16.74
N ILE A 550 4.18 -30.30 16.79
CA ILE A 550 3.07 -31.26 16.81
C ILE A 550 2.16 -30.95 15.63
N LEU A 551 1.96 -31.97 14.77
CA LEU A 551 0.99 -31.95 13.69
C LEU A 551 -0.28 -32.69 14.10
N VAL A 552 -1.42 -32.08 13.80
CA VAL A 552 -2.76 -32.68 13.94
C VAL A 552 -3.45 -32.77 12.58
N ASP A 553 -4.55 -33.50 12.50
CA ASP A 553 -5.29 -33.63 11.25
C ASP A 553 -6.01 -32.33 10.85
N ALA A 554 -6.42 -32.24 9.59
CA ALA A 554 -7.22 -31.13 9.10
C ALA A 554 -8.55 -31.04 9.87
N GLU A 555 -8.96 -29.83 10.25
CA GLU A 555 -10.19 -29.57 11.01
C GLU A 555 -10.26 -30.20 12.43
N ASP A 556 -9.17 -30.80 12.92
CA ASP A 556 -9.13 -31.51 14.20
C ASP A 556 -8.81 -30.58 15.39
N TYR A 557 -9.84 -29.92 15.92
CA TYR A 557 -9.69 -29.09 17.12
C TYR A 557 -9.44 -29.91 18.40
N MET A 558 -9.83 -31.19 18.44
CA MET A 558 -9.60 -32.06 19.59
C MET A 558 -8.12 -32.43 19.66
N GLY A 559 -7.51 -32.80 18.53
CA GLY A 559 -6.07 -33.02 18.44
C GLY A 559 -5.24 -31.81 18.86
N VAL A 560 -5.70 -30.57 18.57
CA VAL A 560 -5.04 -29.35 19.08
C VAL A 560 -5.10 -29.30 20.62
N ALA A 561 -6.26 -29.60 21.22
CA ALA A 561 -6.40 -29.64 22.68
C ALA A 561 -5.52 -30.74 23.30
N ASP A 562 -5.49 -31.93 22.71
CA ASP A 562 -4.65 -33.05 23.15
C ASP A 562 -3.16 -32.74 23.03
N ALA A 563 -2.74 -32.03 21.97
CA ALA A 563 -1.38 -31.56 21.83
C ALA A 563 -0.97 -30.60 22.95
N ILE A 564 -1.86 -29.69 23.37
CA ILE A 564 -1.62 -28.79 24.51
C ILE A 564 -1.52 -29.59 25.81
N ILE A 565 -2.42 -30.55 26.04
CA ILE A 565 -2.38 -31.44 27.21
C ILE A 565 -1.06 -32.22 27.25
N LYS A 566 -0.60 -32.72 26.11
CA LYS A 566 0.67 -33.44 25.99
C LYS A 566 1.85 -32.56 26.40
N LEU A 567 1.96 -31.37 25.81
CA LEU A 567 3.03 -30.43 26.16
C LEU A 567 2.99 -29.99 27.63
N TYR A 568 1.80 -29.83 28.21
CA TYR A 568 1.64 -29.51 29.62
C TYR A 568 2.23 -30.60 30.53
N ASN A 569 1.92 -31.87 30.23
CA ASN A 569 2.30 -33.04 31.02
C ASN A 569 3.73 -33.52 30.76
N GLU A 570 4.35 -33.17 29.63
CA GLU A 570 5.68 -33.62 29.22
C GLU A 570 6.67 -32.44 29.08
N PRO A 571 7.21 -31.91 30.21
CA PRO A 571 8.18 -30.80 30.19
C PRO A 571 9.41 -31.04 29.32
N GLU A 572 9.94 -32.26 29.31
CA GLU A 572 11.13 -32.64 28.52
C GLU A 572 10.83 -32.63 27.02
N LEU A 573 9.62 -33.04 26.61
CA LEU A 573 9.18 -32.96 25.22
C LEU A 573 9.12 -31.49 24.77
N PHE A 574 8.57 -30.61 25.60
CA PHE A 574 8.53 -29.17 25.30
C PHE A 574 9.92 -28.59 25.09
N GLU A 575 10.88 -28.85 25.99
CA GLU A 575 12.26 -28.34 25.83
C GLU A 575 12.91 -28.86 24.53
N LYS A 576 12.74 -30.16 24.25
CA LYS A 576 13.26 -30.79 23.02
C LYS A 576 12.68 -30.14 21.77
N LEU A 577 11.36 -30.04 21.67
CA LEU A 577 10.68 -29.47 20.49
C LEU A 577 10.99 -27.98 20.34
N SER A 578 11.12 -27.23 21.44
CA SER A 578 11.43 -25.80 21.43
C SER A 578 12.79 -25.53 20.77
N GLN A 579 13.82 -26.31 21.14
CA GLN A 579 15.13 -26.21 20.54
C GLN A 579 15.10 -26.65 19.06
N ALA A 580 14.49 -27.80 18.78
CA ALA A 580 14.42 -28.35 17.44
C ALA A 580 13.65 -27.44 16.45
N ALA A 581 12.60 -26.75 16.90
CA ALA A 581 11.87 -25.76 16.11
C ALA A 581 12.78 -24.63 15.61
N ALA A 582 13.63 -24.09 16.49
CA ALA A 582 14.54 -23.02 16.11
C ALA A 582 15.67 -23.50 15.18
N GLU A 583 16.19 -24.71 15.43
CA GLU A 583 17.20 -25.34 14.57
C GLU A 583 16.64 -25.64 13.18
N ARG A 584 15.40 -26.15 13.09
CA ARG A 584 14.70 -26.41 11.83
C ARG A 584 14.67 -25.16 10.96
N VAL A 585 14.17 -24.04 11.49
CA VAL A 585 14.08 -22.78 10.74
C VAL A 585 15.45 -22.29 10.28
N ARG A 586 16.47 -22.30 11.17
CA ARG A 586 17.84 -21.87 10.80
C ARG A 586 18.44 -22.71 9.68
N SER A 587 18.11 -24.00 9.64
CA SER A 587 18.61 -24.94 8.62
C SER A 587 17.87 -24.88 7.28
N GLN A 588 16.65 -24.32 7.25
CA GLN A 588 15.74 -24.41 6.10
C GLN A 588 15.34 -23.05 5.50
N SER A 589 15.04 -22.04 6.33
CA SER A 589 14.49 -20.75 5.90
C SER A 589 15.24 -19.53 6.49
N GLY A 590 16.43 -19.78 7.07
CA GLY A 590 17.36 -18.74 7.48
C GLY A 590 18.01 -17.99 6.31
N PHE A 591 18.90 -17.05 6.64
CA PHE A 591 19.56 -16.17 5.69
C PHE A 591 20.26 -16.92 4.55
N GLU A 592 21.08 -17.92 4.89
CA GLU A 592 21.89 -18.65 3.91
C GLU A 592 21.04 -19.52 2.96
N GLN A 593 19.91 -20.03 3.44
CA GLN A 593 19.03 -20.88 2.63
C GLN A 593 18.08 -20.08 1.75
N THR A 594 17.95 -18.78 2.01
CA THR A 594 17.00 -17.89 1.32
C THR A 594 17.74 -16.73 0.67
N ILE A 595 17.97 -15.62 1.38
CA ILE A 595 18.57 -14.39 0.86
C ILE A 595 19.86 -14.65 0.07
N SER A 596 20.79 -15.47 0.59
CA SER A 596 22.03 -15.80 -0.12
C SER A 596 21.73 -16.47 -1.47
N LYS A 597 20.86 -17.49 -1.48
CA LYS A 597 20.43 -18.19 -2.71
C LYS A 597 19.66 -17.29 -3.66
N GLU A 598 18.81 -16.40 -3.16
CA GLU A 598 18.08 -15.41 -3.96
C GLU A 598 19.09 -14.49 -4.68
N ILE A 599 20.10 -13.96 -3.98
CA ILE A 599 21.15 -13.12 -4.58
C ILE A 599 21.96 -13.90 -5.62
N GLU A 600 22.35 -15.14 -5.33
CA GLU A 600 23.08 -16.00 -6.28
C GLU A 600 22.26 -16.27 -7.54
N LEU A 601 20.99 -16.67 -7.38
CA LEU A 601 20.07 -16.89 -8.49
C LEU A 601 19.92 -15.60 -9.32
N ILE A 602 19.66 -14.47 -8.68
CA ILE A 602 19.52 -13.18 -9.35
C ILE A 602 20.79 -12.80 -10.12
N LYS A 603 22.00 -13.11 -9.61
CA LYS A 603 23.25 -12.80 -10.31
C LYS A 603 23.55 -13.75 -11.47
N SER A 604 23.11 -15.01 -11.36
CA SER A 604 23.37 -16.08 -12.34
C SER A 604 22.50 -16.01 -13.60
N LYS A 605 21.24 -15.60 -13.44
CA LYS A 605 20.30 -15.31 -14.55
C LYS A 605 20.52 -13.92 -15.12
#